data_AF-A0A3N5H0Z3-F1
#
_entry.id   AF-A0A3N5H0Z3-F1
#
_cell.length_a   1.000
_cell.length_b   1.000
_cell.length_c   1.000
_cell.angle_alpha   90.00
_cell.angle_beta   90.00
_cell.angle_gamma   90.00
#
_symmetry.space_group_name_H-M   'P 1'
#
loop_
_entity.id
_entity.type
_entity.pdbx_description
1 polymer ?
#
loop_
_entity_poly.entity_id
_entity_poly.type
_entity_poly.pdbx_seq_one_letter_code
_entity_poly.pdbx_strand_id
1 'polypeptide(L)'
;MRGAWVGVEAQRSAVLGSLGAHLVPGVPVGLAALLGAAVVLAATTQGPISATVLMMELSDRDRSVIAPLLLAVISATLVSRTIEARSIYDARLSDEQVQAKLAGRNQAADPSAQSR
;
A
#
# COMPACT_ATOMS: atom_id res chain seq x y z
N MET A 1 -7.40 -11.89 -27.05
CA MET A 1 -6.13 -12.41 -26.50
C MET A 1 -5.70 -11.54 -25.33
N ARG A 2 -6.21 -11.83 -24.12
CA ARG A 2 -6.02 -11.06 -22.87
C ARG A 2 -5.61 -12.08 -21.81
N GLY A 3 -4.32 -12.21 -21.48
CA GLY A 3 -3.94 -13.28 -20.54
C GLY A 3 -2.48 -13.33 -20.07
N ALA A 4 -1.68 -12.28 -20.25
CA ALA A 4 -0.24 -12.34 -19.93
C ALA A 4 0.28 -11.18 -19.07
N TRP A 5 -0.58 -10.50 -18.31
CA TRP A 5 -0.17 -9.32 -17.52
C TRP A 5 -0.18 -9.52 -16.00
N VAL A 6 -0.70 -10.65 -15.49
CA VAL A 6 -0.80 -10.90 -14.05
C VAL A 6 0.42 -11.66 -13.48
N GLY A 7 1.30 -12.19 -14.35
CA GLY A 7 2.44 -13.01 -13.92
C GLY A 7 3.72 -12.24 -13.54
N VAL A 8 3.93 -11.04 -14.09
CA VAL A 8 5.20 -10.29 -13.93
C VAL A 8 5.32 -9.65 -12.55
N GLU A 9 4.20 -9.19 -11.99
CA GLU A 9 4.15 -8.53 -10.68
C GLU A 9 4.53 -9.48 -9.54
N ALA A 10 4.01 -10.72 -9.58
CA ALA A 10 4.22 -11.73 -8.54
C ALA A 10 5.67 -12.24 -8.47
N GLN A 11 6.35 -12.31 -9.62
CA GLN A 11 7.77 -12.69 -9.65
C GLN A 11 8.66 -11.57 -9.08
N ARG A 12 8.30 -10.30 -9.30
CA ARG A 12 9.10 -9.17 -8.79
C ARG A 12 9.09 -9.05 -7.27
N SER A 13 7.96 -9.29 -6.61
CA SER A 13 7.89 -9.25 -5.14
C SER A 13 8.62 -10.43 -4.48
N ALA A 14 8.55 -11.62 -5.07
CA ALA A 14 9.27 -12.80 -4.60
C ALA A 14 10.80 -12.63 -4.73
N VAL A 15 11.27 -12.05 -5.83
CA VAL A 15 12.70 -11.74 -6.03
C VAL A 15 13.18 -10.62 -5.10
N LEU A 16 12.38 -9.56 -4.89
CA LEU A 16 12.74 -8.52 -3.92
C LEU A 16 12.80 -9.04 -2.49
N GLY A 17 11.89 -9.96 -2.12
CA GLY A 17 11.86 -10.59 -0.80
C GLY A 17 13.05 -11.52 -0.56
N SER A 18 13.44 -12.35 -1.53
CA SER A 18 14.61 -13.23 -1.38
C SER A 18 15.92 -12.44 -1.36
N LEU A 19 16.01 -11.33 -2.10
CA LEU A 19 17.17 -10.44 -2.08
C LEU A 19 17.28 -9.70 -0.73
N GLY A 20 16.16 -9.28 -0.15
CA GLY A 20 16.14 -8.64 1.17
C GLY A 20 16.63 -9.55 2.30
N ALA A 21 16.37 -10.86 2.23
CA ALA A 21 16.82 -11.84 3.23
C ALA A 21 18.34 -12.02 3.27
N HIS A 22 19.03 -11.80 2.15
CA HIS A 22 20.50 -11.79 2.10
C HIS A 22 21.12 -10.45 2.50
N LEU A 23 20.34 -9.36 2.47
CA LEU A 23 20.81 -8.01 2.75
C LEU A 23 20.71 -7.62 4.22
N VAL A 24 19.89 -8.31 5.03
CA VAL A 24 19.77 -8.02 6.48
C VAL A 24 20.05 -9.27 7.31
N PRO A 25 21.32 -9.69 7.44
CA PRO A 25 21.69 -10.75 8.38
C PRO A 25 21.29 -10.35 9.81
N GLY A 26 20.61 -11.25 10.52
CA GLY A 26 20.20 -11.05 11.92
C GLY A 26 18.71 -10.77 12.16
N VAL A 27 17.88 -10.63 11.11
CA VAL A 27 16.42 -10.49 11.29
C VAL A 27 15.76 -11.87 11.46
N PRO A 28 14.93 -12.08 12.49
CA PRO A 28 14.16 -13.33 12.63
C PRO A 28 13.27 -13.57 11.41
N VAL A 29 13.30 -14.79 10.85
CA VAL A 29 12.53 -15.16 9.65
C VAL A 29 11.04 -14.81 9.77
N GLY A 30 10.45 -15.05 10.94
CA GLY A 30 9.04 -14.71 11.18
C GLY A 30 8.75 -13.21 11.18
N LEU A 31 9.73 -12.35 11.49
CA LEU A 31 9.57 -10.90 11.39
C LEU A 31 9.68 -10.44 9.93
N ALA A 32 10.64 -10.99 9.18
CA ALA A 32 10.77 -10.72 7.75
C ALA A 32 9.52 -11.14 6.96
N ALA A 33 8.95 -12.31 7.25
CA ALA A 33 7.70 -12.77 6.63
C ALA A 33 6.52 -11.83 6.93
N LEU A 34 6.39 -11.36 8.18
CA LEU A 34 5.35 -10.40 8.58
C LEU A 34 5.49 -9.07 7.83
N LEU A 35 6.70 -8.51 7.80
CA LEU A 35 6.97 -7.25 7.10
C LEU A 35 6.70 -7.38 5.60
N GLY A 36 7.10 -8.49 4.98
CA GLY A 36 6.82 -8.77 3.57
C GLY A 36 5.33 -8.84 3.27
N ALA A 37 4.56 -9.55 4.09
CA ALA A 37 3.10 -9.62 3.94
C ALA A 37 2.43 -8.24 4.13
N ALA A 38 2.92 -7.44 5.08
CA ALA A 38 2.38 -6.12 5.37
C ALA A 38 2.64 -5.14 4.22
N VAL A 39 3.84 -5.20 3.63
CA VAL A 39 4.24 -4.43 2.45
C VAL A 39 3.31 -4.71 1.27
N VAL A 40 3.02 -5.98 0.97
CA VAL A 40 2.13 -6.35 -0.14
C VAL A 40 0.70 -5.85 0.10
N LEU A 41 0.18 -6.03 1.32
CA LEU A 41 -1.15 -5.56 1.69
C LEU A 41 -1.27 -4.03 1.56
N ALA A 42 -0.24 -3.29 1.99
CA ALA A 42 -0.26 -1.84 1.97
C ALA A 42 -0.07 -1.26 0.56
N ALA A 43 0.78 -1.90 -0.25
CA ALA A 43 0.95 -1.51 -1.65
C ALA A 43 -0.35 -1.66 -2.46
N THR A 44 -1.14 -2.70 -2.18
CA THR A 44 -2.40 -2.98 -2.90
C THR A 44 -3.56 -2.12 -2.42
N THR A 45 -3.69 -1.90 -1.11
CA THR A 45 -4.82 -1.14 -0.53
C THR A 45 -4.55 0.36 -0.42
N GLN A 46 -3.29 0.78 -0.44
CA GLN A 46 -2.84 2.16 -0.16
C GLN A 46 -3.35 2.73 1.18
N GLY A 47 -3.65 1.84 2.15
CA GLY A 47 -4.15 2.15 3.49
C GLY A 47 -3.14 1.77 4.59
N PRO A 48 -2.09 2.58 4.83
CA PRO A 48 -0.96 2.18 5.67
C PRO A 48 -1.34 1.99 7.15
N ILE A 49 -2.25 2.80 7.69
CA ILE A 49 -2.71 2.65 9.07
C ILE A 49 -3.52 1.36 9.22
N SER A 50 -4.52 1.15 8.37
CA SER A 50 -5.37 -0.05 8.41
C SER A 50 -4.56 -1.33 8.20
N ALA A 51 -3.58 -1.32 7.28
CA ALA A 51 -2.68 -2.46 7.07
C ALA A 51 -1.81 -2.73 8.31
N THR A 52 -1.29 -1.70 8.97
CA THR A 52 -0.50 -1.84 10.19
C THR A 52 -1.33 -2.41 11.34
N VAL A 53 -2.53 -1.86 11.57
CA VAL A 53 -3.43 -2.33 12.62
C VAL A 53 -3.82 -3.79 12.37
N LEU A 54 -4.24 -4.13 11.16
CA LEU A 54 -4.61 -5.50 10.81
C LEU A 54 -3.47 -6.48 11.07
N MET A 55 -2.23 -6.10 10.73
CA MET A 55 -1.08 -6.97 10.96
C MET A 55 -0.72 -7.11 12.43
N MET A 56 -0.98 -6.09 13.26
CA MET A 56 -0.80 -6.20 14.71
C MET A 56 -1.85 -7.08 15.35
N GLU A 57 -3.11 -6.94 14.96
CA GLU A 57 -4.21 -7.78 15.45
C GLU A 57 -4.00 -9.26 15.07
N LEU A 58 -3.54 -9.54 13.84
CA LEU A 58 -3.37 -10.91 13.36
C LEU A 58 -2.09 -11.60 13.88
N SER A 59 -1.07 -10.83 14.27
CA SER A 59 0.24 -11.40 14.63
C SER A 59 0.50 -11.50 16.12
N ASP A 60 -0.42 -10.97 16.96
CA ASP A 60 -0.31 -10.92 18.43
C ASP A 60 1.11 -10.62 18.90
N ARG A 61 1.72 -9.60 18.30
CA ARG A 61 3.16 -9.30 18.44
C ARG A 61 3.39 -8.09 19.32
N ASP A 62 4.53 -8.09 20.01
CA ASP A 62 4.95 -6.99 20.85
C ASP A 62 5.00 -5.65 20.11
N ARG A 63 4.75 -4.56 20.84
CA ARG A 63 4.80 -3.17 20.33
C ARG A 63 6.16 -2.78 19.75
N SER A 64 7.22 -3.52 20.06
CA SER A 64 8.56 -3.35 19.50
C SER A 64 8.58 -3.51 17.97
N VAL A 65 7.61 -4.21 17.40
CA VAL A 65 7.50 -4.47 15.95
C VAL A 65 6.75 -3.36 15.20
N ILE A 66 6.05 -2.47 15.91
CA ILE A 66 5.23 -1.41 15.29
C ILE A 66 6.09 -0.44 14.47
N ALA A 67 7.23 0.00 15.00
CA ALA A 67 8.11 0.96 14.33
C ALA A 67 8.66 0.44 12.98
N PRO A 68 9.29 -0.75 12.90
CA PRO A 68 9.76 -1.28 11.61
C PRO A 68 8.59 -1.63 10.67
N LEU A 69 7.44 -2.05 11.21
CA LEU A 69 6.23 -2.31 10.43
C LEU A 69 5.71 -1.04 9.76
N LEU A 70 5.52 0.05 10.51
CA LEU A 70 5.07 1.33 9.98
C LEU A 70 6.01 1.87 8.90
N LEU A 71 7.33 1.80 9.14
CA LEU A 71 8.32 2.24 8.14
C LEU A 71 8.17 1.46 6.83
N ALA A 72 8.10 0.13 6.89
CA ALA A 72 7.96 -0.71 5.70
C ALA A 72 6.64 -0.43 4.94
N VAL A 73 5.54 -0.33 5.67
CA VAL A 73 4.18 -0.14 5.15
C VAL A 73 4.00 1.26 4.55
N ILE A 74 4.57 2.30 5.16
CA ILE A 74 4.56 3.67 4.65
C ILE A 74 5.41 3.75 3.37
N SER A 75 6.62 3.21 3.37
CA SER A 75 7.49 3.19 2.19
C SER A 75 6.80 2.48 1.02
N ALA A 76 6.18 1.32 1.27
CA ALA A 76 5.42 0.58 0.26
C ALA A 76 4.23 1.39 -0.29
N THR A 77 3.50 2.06 0.59
CA THR A 77 2.37 2.92 0.21
C THR A 77 2.83 4.10 -0.65
N LEU A 78 3.93 4.76 -0.28
CA LEU A 78 4.48 5.89 -1.03
C LEU A 78 4.91 5.45 -2.43
N VAL A 79 5.64 4.33 -2.55
CA VAL A 79 6.06 3.77 -3.84
C VAL A 79 4.85 3.34 -4.68
N SER A 80 3.84 2.72 -4.08
CA SER A 80 2.60 2.35 -4.79
C SER A 80 1.91 3.59 -5.37
N ARG A 81 1.80 4.67 -4.59
CA ARG A 81 1.16 5.92 -5.03
C ARG A 81 1.91 6.66 -6.13
N THR A 82 3.24 6.49 -6.24
CA THR A 82 4.00 7.09 -7.35
C THR A 82 3.85 6.31 -8.65
N ILE A 83 3.47 5.03 -8.58
CA ILE A 83 3.26 4.17 -9.75
C ILE A 83 1.81 4.25 -10.23
N GLU A 84 0.85 4.04 -9.32
CA GLU A 84 -0.58 4.10 -9.61
C GLU A 84 -1.27 4.91 -8.51
N ALA A 85 -1.79 6.09 -8.87
CA ALA A 85 -2.44 6.97 -7.92
C ALA A 85 -3.82 6.43 -7.44
N ARG A 86 -4.38 5.44 -8.14
CA ARG A 86 -5.64 4.79 -7.77
C ARG A 86 -5.40 3.62 -6.82
N SER A 87 -6.11 3.65 -5.70
CA SER A 87 -6.25 2.47 -4.85
C SER A 87 -7.14 1.41 -5.53
N ILE A 88 -7.08 0.15 -5.06
CA ILE A 88 -8.03 -0.90 -5.50
C ILE A 88 -9.50 -0.47 -5.36
N TYR A 89 -9.81 0.42 -4.40
CA TYR A 89 -11.16 0.95 -4.21
C TYR A 89 -11.56 1.92 -5.32
N ASP A 90 -10.64 2.76 -5.79
CA ASP A 90 -10.90 3.67 -6.91
C ASP A 90 -10.86 2.95 -8.27
N ALA A 91 -10.19 1.80 -8.36
CA ALA A 91 -10.16 0.97 -9.57
C ALA A 91 -11.55 0.43 -9.99
N ARG A 92 -12.55 0.51 -9.12
CA ARG A 92 -13.95 0.14 -9.42
C ARG A 92 -14.77 1.29 -10.01
N LEU A 93 -14.27 2.51 -9.92
CA LEU A 93 -14.91 3.70 -10.46
C LEU A 93 -14.48 3.91 -11.91
N SER A 94 -15.40 4.35 -12.77
CA SER A 94 -15.02 4.84 -14.10
C SER A 94 -14.20 6.13 -13.97
N ASP A 95 -13.39 6.45 -15.00
CA ASP A 95 -12.58 7.67 -15.02
C ASP A 95 -13.44 8.94 -14.79
N GLU A 96 -14.67 8.96 -15.30
CA GLU A 96 -15.63 10.06 -15.09
C GLU A 96 -16.06 10.18 -13.62
N GLN A 97 -16.30 9.05 -12.95
CA GLN A 97 -16.67 9.04 -11.53
C GLN A 97 -15.52 9.49 -10.63
N VAL A 98 -14.28 9.14 -10.98
CA VAL A 98 -13.08 9.62 -10.30
C VAL A 98 -12.92 11.13 -10.48
N GLN A 99 -13.08 11.63 -11.72
CA GLN A 99 -13.05 13.07 -12.03
C GLN A 99 -14.12 13.85 -11.24
N ALA A 100 -15.35 13.34 -11.17
CA ALA A 100 -16.43 13.97 -10.42
C ALA A 100 -16.13 14.06 -8.91
N LYS A 101 -15.53 13.00 -8.33
CA LYS A 101 -15.12 12.98 -6.91
C LYS A 101 -13.99 13.97 -6.63
N LEU A 102 -13.04 14.12 -7.56
CA LEU A 102 -11.94 15.11 -7.47
C LEU A 102 -12.45 16.55 -7.62
N ALA A 103 -13.37 16.80 -8.57
CA ALA A 103 -14.02 18.09 -8.73
C ALA A 103 -14.78 18.51 -7.47
N GLY A 104 -15.54 17.58 -6.87
CA GLY A 104 -16.23 17.82 -5.59
C GLY A 104 -15.29 18.10 -4.42
N ARG A 105 -14.13 17.42 -4.35
CA ARG A 105 -13.09 17.71 -3.33
C ARG A 105 -12.49 19.11 -3.50
N ASN A 106 -12.21 19.53 -4.74
CA ASN A 106 -11.66 20.86 -5.01
C ASN A 106 -12.68 21.97 -4.74
N GLN A 107 -13.96 21.73 -5.04
CA GLN A 107 -15.05 22.67 -4.73
C GLN A 107 -15.27 22.84 -3.22
N ALA A 108 -15.18 21.76 -2.44
CA ALA A 108 -15.30 21.81 -0.99
C ALA A 108 -14.09 22.47 -0.30
N ALA A 109 -12.92 22.46 -0.95
CA ALA A 109 -11.70 23.11 -0.47
C ALA A 109 -11.66 24.62 -0.79
N ASP A 110 -12.45 25.10 -1.76
CA ASP A 110 -12.57 26.53 -2.10
C ASP A 110 -13.97 27.11 -1.77
N PRO A 111 -14.19 27.52 -0.51
CA PRO A 111 -15.45 28.15 -0.10
C PRO A 111 -15.65 29.58 -0.66
N SER A 112 -14.64 30.17 -1.34
CA SER A 112 -14.69 31.55 -1.84
C SER A 112 -15.33 31.69 -3.22
N ALA A 113 -15.46 30.58 -3.98
CA ALA A 113 -16.08 30.56 -5.30
C ALA A 113 -17.63 30.55 -5.26
N GLN A 114 -18.25 30.35 -4.09
CA GLN A 114 -19.70 30.18 -3.94
C GLN A 114 -20.46 31.49 -3.64
N SER A 115 -19.76 32.63 -3.50
CA SER A 115 -20.32 33.93 -3.12
C SER A 115 -20.32 35.01 -4.21
N ARG A 116 -20.19 34.62 -5.50
CA ARG A 116 -20.30 35.51 -6.66
C ARG A 116 -21.42 35.04 -7.58
#